data_AF-A0A539DP09-F1
#
_entry.id   AF-A0A539DP09-F1
#
_cell.length_a   1.000
_cell.length_b   1.000
_cell.length_c   1.000
_cell.angle_alpha   90.00
_cell.angle_beta   90.00
_cell.angle_gamma   90.00
#
_symmetry.space_group_name_H-M   'P 1'
#
loop_
_entity.id
_entity.type
_entity.pdbx_description
1 polymer ?
#
loop_
_entity_poly.entity_id
_entity_poly.type
_entity_poly.pdbx_seq_one_letter_code
_entity_poly.pdbx_strand_id
1 'polypeptide(L)'
;FVEETDTRWGVLVSIPPDKQILGGNVGPFNGWYFDGDFADLDDDGDSDLVMASIGAAFAGTEPTRMFLNDGTGVFDELWPWADPAADINLHSPDVDLCDLDGDFDIDIITASRNSQARVYLNNRVGPLSASPFQDVTQVAYYDTASTSSASGNYETEYGDLDGDRDFDAWMVNWNGNLDMILRNDDAVAGGVAFHEATTLIKDDPNKNEHGADFLDYDGDGDLDAAMANFSGTNWLYQGALAQGFDPITQGLYHRTGIAGGQSPAPEMPTGNPAALSTLDVDTGDIDNDGDDDILVANDGNQQNYLYRNVLGIQDAHAPTFLAVTQQADLAVAAPAVIHAALRDNHAWYVIARHDTRLVWSVDGGLETTVAMFSQGGQQFRGVIPAVTGLIDYRVECTDRAGNTGVSGTFTYVAGAPSPWTDLGFALSGAGGAPVLSGTGTLVGGSPGSLDLAGA
;
A
#
# COMPACT_ATOMS: atom_id res chain seq x y z
N PHE A 1 -18.31 -11.81 -26.96
CA PHE A 1 -16.90 -11.45 -27.09
C PHE A 1 -16.33 -12.00 -28.38
N VAL A 2 -15.58 -11.16 -29.09
CA VAL A 2 -14.71 -11.60 -30.17
C VAL A 2 -13.34 -11.82 -29.53
N GLU A 3 -12.69 -12.94 -29.80
CA GLU A 3 -11.30 -13.17 -29.40
C GLU A 3 -10.42 -12.18 -30.15
N GLU A 4 -10.01 -11.12 -29.47
CA GLU A 4 -9.24 -10.03 -30.05
C GLU A 4 -7.76 -10.10 -29.67
N THR A 5 -7.31 -11.19 -29.03
CA THR A 5 -5.93 -11.38 -28.55
C THR A 5 -4.92 -11.03 -29.64
N ASP A 6 -5.07 -11.60 -30.83
CA ASP A 6 -4.16 -11.38 -31.98
C ASP A 6 -4.22 -9.96 -32.58
N THR A 7 -5.26 -9.17 -32.25
CA THR A 7 -5.50 -7.83 -32.82
C THR A 7 -5.20 -6.69 -31.85
N ARG A 8 -5.32 -6.92 -30.54
CA ARG A 8 -5.02 -5.92 -29.49
C ARG A 8 -3.63 -6.09 -28.93
N TRP A 9 -3.25 -7.34 -28.67
CA TRP A 9 -1.88 -7.66 -28.34
C TRP A 9 -1.18 -7.85 -29.67
N GLY A 10 -0.03 -7.19 -29.86
CA GLY A 10 0.85 -7.57 -30.97
C GLY A 10 1.25 -9.04 -30.85
N VAL A 11 2.21 -9.48 -31.66
CA VAL A 11 2.93 -10.71 -31.28
C VAL A 11 3.50 -10.45 -29.88
N LEU A 12 3.00 -11.15 -28.86
CA LEU A 12 3.63 -11.18 -27.54
C LEU A 12 5.02 -11.76 -27.78
N VAL A 13 5.99 -10.85 -27.93
CA VAL A 13 7.38 -11.24 -28.08
C VAL A 13 7.84 -11.50 -26.67
N SER A 14 8.04 -12.78 -26.32
CA SER A 14 8.85 -13.08 -25.13
C SER A 14 10.11 -12.23 -25.21
N ILE A 15 10.49 -11.66 -24.08
CA ILE A 15 11.75 -10.92 -23.97
C ILE A 15 12.84 -11.78 -24.64
N PRO A 16 13.64 -11.24 -25.58
CA PRO A 16 14.69 -11.99 -26.27
C PRO A 16 15.56 -12.73 -25.25
N PRO A 17 16.03 -13.96 -25.49
CA PRO A 17 16.79 -14.72 -24.47
C PRO A 17 18.03 -14.02 -23.91
N ASP A 18 18.63 -13.09 -24.66
CA ASP A 18 19.74 -12.22 -24.25
C ASP A 18 19.32 -10.97 -23.46
N LYS A 19 18.01 -10.72 -23.42
CA LYS A 19 17.32 -9.68 -22.65
C LYS A 19 16.47 -10.25 -21.52
N GLN A 20 16.19 -11.56 -21.54
CA GLN A 20 15.61 -12.27 -20.42
C GLN A 20 16.57 -12.10 -19.26
N ILE A 21 16.05 -11.54 -18.17
CA ILE A 21 16.74 -11.56 -16.88
C ILE A 21 17.09 -13.01 -16.52
N LEU A 22 16.29 -13.98 -16.98
CA LEU A 22 16.41 -15.42 -16.72
C LEU A 22 16.26 -16.24 -18.00
N GLY A 23 17.38 -16.62 -18.62
CA GLY A 23 17.40 -17.43 -19.85
C GLY A 23 16.93 -18.87 -19.63
N GLY A 24 15.73 -19.21 -20.12
CA GLY A 24 15.14 -20.55 -20.04
C GLY A 24 14.65 -20.95 -18.64
N ASN A 25 13.83 -22.01 -18.53
CA ASN A 25 13.33 -22.57 -17.26
C ASN A 25 14.43 -23.22 -16.37
N VAL A 26 15.68 -22.80 -16.53
CA VAL A 26 16.86 -23.31 -15.81
C VAL A 26 17.76 -22.11 -15.50
N GLY A 27 17.31 -21.29 -14.55
CA GLY A 27 18.07 -20.20 -13.96
C GLY A 27 18.19 -20.36 -12.44
N PRO A 28 19.10 -19.62 -11.77
CA PRO A 28 19.26 -19.61 -10.31
C PRO A 28 18.04 -19.06 -9.55
N PHE A 29 16.98 -18.70 -10.27
CA PHE A 29 15.74 -18.10 -9.77
C PHE A 29 14.54 -19.06 -9.85
N ASN A 30 14.76 -20.34 -10.18
CA ASN A 30 13.71 -21.35 -10.08
C ASN A 30 13.54 -21.73 -8.59
N GLY A 31 12.49 -21.19 -7.97
CA GLY A 31 12.14 -21.43 -6.58
C GLY A 31 10.65 -21.69 -6.41
N TRP A 32 10.22 -21.91 -5.17
CA TRP A 32 8.81 -22.10 -4.82
C TRP A 32 8.24 -20.79 -4.29
N TYR A 33 8.04 -19.84 -5.21
CA TYR A 33 7.37 -18.58 -4.92
C TYR A 33 5.88 -18.75 -5.15
N PHE A 34 5.06 -18.20 -4.27
CA PHE A 34 3.60 -18.26 -4.38
C PHE A 34 3.00 -16.95 -4.85
N ASP A 35 3.67 -15.85 -4.49
CA ASP A 35 3.23 -14.50 -4.81
C ASP A 35 4.43 -13.54 -4.96
N GLY A 36 4.19 -12.36 -5.53
CA GLY A 36 5.12 -11.26 -5.51
C GLY A 36 4.50 -9.95 -5.98
N ASP A 37 4.90 -8.87 -5.32
CA ASP A 37 4.34 -7.53 -5.52
C ASP A 37 5.44 -6.50 -5.88
N PHE A 38 5.00 -5.38 -6.48
CA PHE A 38 5.86 -4.31 -6.99
C PHE A 38 5.66 -3.00 -6.23
N ALA A 39 6.75 -2.43 -5.74
CA ALA A 39 6.79 -1.11 -5.14
C ALA A 39 8.16 -0.44 -5.34
N ASP A 40 8.27 0.87 -5.19
CA ASP A 40 9.56 1.60 -5.20
C ASP A 40 10.16 1.55 -3.79
N LEU A 41 11.01 0.55 -3.52
CA LEU A 41 11.46 0.20 -2.17
C LEU A 41 12.66 1.02 -1.71
N ASP A 42 13.40 1.64 -2.63
CA ASP A 42 14.54 2.52 -2.30
C ASP A 42 14.33 4.01 -2.63
N ASP A 43 13.12 4.36 -3.11
CA ASP A 43 12.66 5.69 -3.48
C ASP A 43 13.54 6.38 -4.54
N ASP A 44 14.06 5.60 -5.49
CA ASP A 44 14.76 6.11 -6.66
C ASP A 44 13.78 6.48 -7.80
N GLY A 45 12.61 5.85 -7.79
CA GLY A 45 11.49 6.10 -8.68
C GLY A 45 11.19 5.00 -9.68
N ASP A 46 11.81 3.85 -9.51
CA ASP A 46 11.62 2.67 -10.33
C ASP A 46 10.96 1.55 -9.50
N SER A 47 9.99 0.82 -10.07
CA SER A 47 9.32 -0.25 -9.34
C SER A 47 10.25 -1.46 -9.16
N ASP A 48 10.47 -1.83 -7.91
CA ASP A 48 11.18 -3.02 -7.43
C ASP A 48 10.23 -4.20 -7.27
N LEU A 49 10.77 -5.37 -6.88
CA LEU A 49 9.99 -6.60 -6.76
C LEU A 49 10.31 -7.34 -5.46
N VAL A 50 9.27 -7.70 -4.71
CA VAL A 50 9.35 -8.66 -3.60
C VAL A 50 8.69 -9.97 -4.02
N MET A 51 9.31 -11.10 -3.68
CA MET A 51 8.75 -12.42 -4.00
C MET A 51 8.65 -13.29 -2.76
N ALA A 52 7.42 -13.62 -2.39
CA ALA A 52 7.07 -14.45 -1.26
C ALA A 52 7.41 -15.93 -1.54
N SER A 53 8.18 -16.54 -0.63
CA SER A 53 8.51 -17.96 -0.69
C SER A 53 7.76 -18.74 0.38
N ILE A 54 7.17 -19.87 -0.03
CA ILE A 54 6.44 -20.74 0.91
C ILE A 54 7.37 -21.72 1.64
N GLY A 55 8.69 -21.62 1.48
CA GLY A 55 9.69 -22.38 2.24
C GLY A 55 9.53 -23.91 2.22
N ALA A 56 10.11 -24.58 3.21
CA ALA A 56 10.34 -26.04 3.18
C ALA A 56 9.08 -26.94 3.26
N ALA A 57 7.90 -26.43 3.64
CA ALA A 57 6.71 -27.32 3.77
C ALA A 57 6.11 -27.71 2.42
N PHE A 58 6.38 -26.96 1.35
CA PHE A 58 6.00 -27.30 -0.01
C PHE A 58 7.21 -27.60 -0.90
N ALA A 59 8.30 -28.07 -0.27
CA ALA A 59 9.59 -28.33 -0.93
C ALA A 59 10.30 -27.08 -1.49
N GLY A 60 9.93 -25.87 -1.04
CA GLY A 60 10.71 -24.65 -1.23
C GLY A 60 12.02 -24.69 -0.46
N THR A 61 13.08 -24.22 -1.08
CA THR A 61 14.42 -24.16 -0.46
C THR A 61 14.98 -22.75 -0.39
N GLU A 62 14.27 -21.78 -0.98
CA GLU A 62 14.72 -20.40 -1.10
C GLU A 62 13.95 -19.51 -0.11
N PRO A 63 14.58 -18.47 0.45
CA PRO A 63 13.89 -17.43 1.21
C PRO A 63 12.98 -16.57 0.32
N THR A 64 12.14 -15.75 0.96
CA THR A 64 11.57 -14.53 0.36
C THR A 64 12.70 -13.62 -0.10
N ARG A 65 12.56 -13.06 -1.30
CA ARG A 65 13.64 -12.30 -1.98
C ARG A 65 13.13 -10.96 -2.45
N MET A 66 14.08 -10.04 -2.63
CA MET A 66 13.82 -8.67 -3.03
C MET A 66 14.79 -8.29 -4.14
N PHE A 67 14.29 -7.51 -5.10
CA PHE A 67 15.02 -7.12 -6.30
C PHE A 67 14.83 -5.64 -6.57
N LEU A 68 15.93 -4.90 -6.62
CA LEU A 68 15.94 -3.49 -6.97
C LEU A 68 16.06 -3.30 -8.48
N ASN A 69 15.22 -2.47 -9.07
CA ASN A 69 15.17 -2.18 -10.49
C ASN A 69 15.97 -0.91 -10.81
N ASP A 70 16.85 -0.96 -11.81
CA ASP A 70 17.68 0.20 -12.20
C ASP A 70 16.97 1.22 -13.13
N GLY A 71 15.65 1.12 -13.24
CA GLY A 71 14.81 1.91 -14.16
C GLY A 71 14.87 1.53 -15.63
N THR A 72 15.72 0.57 -15.99
CA THR A 72 15.77 0.00 -17.35
C THR A 72 15.10 -1.36 -17.44
N GLY A 73 14.48 -1.81 -16.34
CA GLY A 73 13.90 -3.15 -16.20
C GLY A 73 14.97 -4.21 -15.91
N VAL A 74 16.12 -3.82 -15.37
CA VAL A 74 17.16 -4.72 -14.89
C VAL A 74 17.10 -4.77 -13.37
N PHE A 75 16.93 -5.98 -12.84
CA PHE A 75 16.69 -6.23 -11.43
C PHE A 75 17.92 -6.88 -10.77
N ASP A 76 18.47 -6.24 -9.76
CA ASP A 76 19.56 -6.75 -8.93
C ASP A 76 19.01 -7.23 -7.58
N GLU A 77 19.41 -8.43 -7.14
CA GLU A 77 18.95 -8.98 -5.88
C GLU A 77 19.53 -8.22 -4.67
N LEU A 78 18.65 -7.75 -3.79
CA LEU A 78 19.04 -7.22 -2.49
C LEU A 78 19.18 -8.36 -1.48
N TRP A 79 20.42 -8.70 -1.11
CA TRP A 79 20.68 -9.74 -0.11
C TRP A 79 21.83 -9.42 0.85
N PRO A 80 21.64 -9.61 2.17
CA PRO A 80 20.34 -9.80 2.83
C PRO A 80 19.57 -8.47 2.83
N TRP A 81 18.27 -8.51 2.58
CA TRP A 81 17.42 -7.32 2.64
C TRP A 81 16.90 -7.03 4.06
N ALA A 82 16.91 -8.03 4.95
CA ALA A 82 16.61 -7.90 6.38
C ALA A 82 17.77 -8.42 7.25
N ASP A 83 17.68 -8.28 8.58
CA ASP A 83 18.62 -8.91 9.52
C ASP A 83 18.74 -10.42 9.19
N PRO A 84 19.96 -10.99 9.06
CA PRO A 84 20.13 -12.44 8.88
C PRO A 84 19.49 -13.33 9.97
N ALA A 85 19.16 -12.77 11.14
CA ALA A 85 18.38 -13.43 12.18
C ALA A 85 16.86 -13.35 11.96
N ALA A 86 16.41 -12.43 11.10
CA ALA A 86 15.01 -12.34 10.69
C ALA A 86 14.59 -13.55 9.88
N ASP A 87 13.31 -13.88 10.01
CA ASP A 87 12.78 -15.11 9.49
C ASP A 87 12.09 -14.91 8.16
N ILE A 88 12.91 -14.80 7.11
CA ILE A 88 12.51 -14.66 5.70
C ILE A 88 12.45 -16.01 4.97
N ASN A 89 12.60 -17.13 5.68
CA ASN A 89 12.60 -18.49 5.09
C ASN A 89 11.31 -19.28 5.39
N LEU A 90 10.42 -18.74 6.21
CA LEU A 90 9.18 -19.39 6.60
C LEU A 90 8.01 -19.00 5.69
N HIS A 91 6.94 -19.79 5.79
CA HIS A 91 5.90 -20.03 4.80
C HIS A 91 5.00 -18.82 4.53
N SER A 92 5.46 -17.86 3.75
CA SER A 92 4.63 -16.77 3.24
C SER A 92 4.05 -17.16 1.87
N PRO A 93 2.76 -17.54 1.81
CA PRO A 93 2.07 -17.72 0.54
C PRO A 93 1.84 -16.40 -0.20
N ASP A 94 1.96 -15.26 0.49
CA ASP A 94 1.49 -13.97 0.02
C ASP A 94 2.22 -12.80 0.70
N VAL A 95 2.40 -11.69 -0.03
CA VAL A 95 3.11 -10.49 0.42
C VAL A 95 2.46 -9.21 -0.13
N ASP A 96 2.16 -8.29 0.78
CA ASP A 96 1.69 -6.95 0.43
C ASP A 96 2.72 -5.88 0.76
N LEU A 97 2.70 -4.81 -0.05
CA LEU A 97 3.59 -3.67 0.06
C LEU A 97 2.79 -2.37 0.25
N CYS A 98 2.89 -1.78 1.45
CA CYS A 98 2.26 -0.50 1.77
C CYS A 98 3.02 0.24 2.87
N ASP A 99 2.82 1.56 2.98
CA ASP A 99 3.37 2.36 4.08
C ASP A 99 2.49 2.21 5.31
N LEU A 100 2.94 1.42 6.28
CA LEU A 100 2.16 1.06 7.46
C LEU A 100 2.37 2.04 8.61
N ASP A 101 3.48 2.77 8.66
CA ASP A 101 3.79 3.70 9.77
C ASP A 101 3.67 5.20 9.41
N GLY A 102 3.37 5.49 8.14
CA GLY A 102 3.04 6.81 7.63
C GLY A 102 4.26 7.70 7.37
N ASP A 103 5.44 7.12 7.13
CA ASP A 103 6.68 7.87 6.89
C ASP A 103 7.08 8.01 5.41
N PHE A 104 6.24 7.49 4.49
CA PHE A 104 6.43 7.40 3.03
C PHE A 104 7.42 6.34 2.55
N ASP A 105 7.83 5.44 3.42
CA ASP A 105 8.62 4.28 3.02
C ASP A 105 7.70 3.07 2.87
N ILE A 106 7.86 2.31 1.78
CA ILE A 106 7.02 1.13 1.55
C ILE A 106 7.50 -0.01 2.43
N ASP A 107 6.63 -0.44 3.35
CA ASP A 107 6.81 -1.55 4.27
C ASP A 107 6.32 -2.88 3.68
N ILE A 108 6.50 -3.95 4.44
CA ILE A 108 6.13 -5.31 4.02
C ILE A 108 5.31 -5.96 5.11
N ILE A 109 4.15 -6.47 4.73
CA ILE A 109 3.38 -7.44 5.51
C ILE A 109 3.27 -8.74 4.73
N THR A 110 3.35 -9.87 5.42
CA THR A 110 3.28 -11.19 4.79
C THR A 110 2.23 -12.04 5.46
N ALA A 111 1.48 -12.79 4.67
CA ALA A 111 0.70 -13.88 5.17
C ALA A 111 1.61 -15.02 5.62
N SER A 112 1.08 -15.95 6.42
CA SER A 112 1.77 -17.20 6.65
C SER A 112 0.86 -18.35 7.06
N ARG A 113 0.95 -19.46 6.32
CA ARG A 113 0.09 -20.63 6.54
C ARG A 113 0.51 -21.52 7.71
N ASN A 114 1.82 -21.75 7.88
CA ASN A 114 2.37 -22.72 8.85
C ASN A 114 3.34 -22.10 9.88
N SER A 115 3.44 -20.78 9.86
CA SER A 115 4.30 -19.98 10.72
C SER A 115 3.56 -18.71 11.15
N GLN A 116 4.23 -17.85 11.89
CA GLN A 116 3.71 -16.52 12.19
C GLN A 116 3.94 -15.62 10.97
N ALA A 117 2.93 -14.84 10.58
CA ALA A 117 3.03 -13.73 9.63
C ALA A 117 4.15 -12.77 10.02
N ARG A 118 4.72 -12.03 9.07
CA ARG A 118 5.83 -11.11 9.32
C ARG A 118 5.48 -9.69 8.89
N VAL A 119 5.99 -8.72 9.65
CA VAL A 119 5.93 -7.30 9.34
C VAL A 119 7.35 -6.74 9.37
N TYR A 120 7.74 -6.06 8.31
CA TYR A 120 9.03 -5.41 8.17
C TYR A 120 8.84 -3.94 7.83
N LEU A 121 9.40 -3.04 8.66
CA LEU A 121 9.41 -1.61 8.34
C LEU A 121 10.65 -1.26 7.53
N ASN A 122 10.44 -0.54 6.44
CA ASN A 122 11.48 0.04 5.62
C ASN A 122 11.91 1.35 6.25
N ASN A 123 13.08 1.39 6.90
CA ASN A 123 13.52 2.62 7.57
C ASN A 123 14.27 3.57 6.62
N ARG A 124 13.96 3.48 5.32
CA ARG A 124 14.66 4.01 4.16
C ARG A 124 15.96 4.75 4.46
N VAL A 125 17.01 3.94 4.60
CA VAL A 125 18.35 4.47 4.72
C VAL A 125 19.05 4.25 3.39
N GLY A 126 19.43 5.37 2.74
CA GLY A 126 20.12 5.36 1.45
C GLY A 126 21.36 4.45 1.39
N PRO A 127 22.02 4.37 0.24
CA PRO A 127 22.12 3.19 -0.62
C PRO A 127 22.64 1.87 -0.02
N LEU A 128 23.07 1.81 1.25
CA LEU A 128 23.52 0.58 1.93
C LEU A 128 23.40 0.72 3.46
N SER A 129 22.19 0.94 4.00
CA SER A 129 21.99 0.51 5.40
C SER A 129 22.31 -0.97 5.50
N ALA A 130 23.02 -1.36 6.56
CA ALA A 130 23.33 -2.76 6.81
C ALA A 130 22.08 -3.63 7.05
N SER A 131 20.91 -3.01 7.25
CA SER A 131 19.58 -3.64 7.34
C SER A 131 18.54 -2.59 6.91
N PRO A 132 18.18 -2.49 5.61
CA PRO A 132 17.18 -1.52 5.15
C PRO A 132 15.81 -1.79 5.78
N PHE A 133 15.50 -3.06 6.03
CA PHE A 133 14.27 -3.49 6.67
C PHE A 133 14.50 -3.95 8.10
N GLN A 134 13.60 -3.56 9.00
CA GLN A 134 13.57 -3.98 10.39
C GLN A 134 12.39 -4.93 10.61
N ASP A 135 12.66 -6.14 11.09
CA ASP A 135 11.60 -7.06 11.57
C ASP A 135 10.95 -6.47 12.84
N VAL A 136 9.71 -6.00 12.70
CA VAL A 136 8.90 -5.48 13.81
C VAL A 136 7.79 -6.43 14.20
N THR A 137 7.76 -7.66 13.69
CA THR A 137 6.66 -8.62 13.85
C THR A 137 6.17 -8.75 15.30
N GLN A 138 7.10 -8.81 16.26
CA GLN A 138 6.74 -8.98 17.68
C GLN A 138 6.15 -7.72 18.32
N VAL A 139 6.46 -6.54 17.77
CA VAL A 139 5.88 -5.26 18.21
C VAL A 139 4.55 -5.06 17.49
N ALA A 140 4.53 -5.24 16.16
CA ALA A 140 3.35 -5.09 15.33
C ALA A 140 2.19 -6.00 15.78
N TYR A 141 2.45 -7.25 16.14
CA TYR A 141 1.41 -8.19 16.58
C TYR A 141 1.27 -8.34 18.11
N TYR A 142 1.79 -7.40 18.90
CA TYR A 142 1.93 -7.53 20.35
C TYR A 142 0.62 -7.88 21.10
N ASP A 143 -0.53 -7.33 20.70
CA ASP A 143 -1.82 -7.51 21.38
C ASP A 143 -2.72 -8.60 20.78
N THR A 144 -2.31 -9.21 19.66
CA THR A 144 -3.18 -10.14 18.93
C THR A 144 -3.22 -11.54 19.56
N ALA A 145 -2.16 -11.98 20.25
CA ALA A 145 -1.98 -13.36 20.75
C ALA A 145 -2.19 -14.50 19.71
N SER A 146 -2.57 -14.19 18.46
CA SER A 146 -3.25 -15.07 17.51
C SER A 146 -2.45 -15.38 16.26
N THR A 147 -1.35 -14.67 15.97
CA THR A 147 -0.40 -15.02 14.88
C THR A 147 0.47 -16.25 15.20
N SER A 148 -0.07 -17.18 16.01
CA SER A 148 0.55 -18.45 16.36
C SER A 148 0.66 -19.36 15.12
N SER A 149 1.80 -20.03 14.99
CA SER A 149 2.24 -20.89 13.88
C SER A 149 1.41 -22.16 13.60
N ALA A 150 0.11 -22.16 13.90
CA ALA A 150 -0.76 -23.34 13.80
C ALA A 150 -2.15 -23.09 13.20
N SER A 151 -2.57 -21.83 13.02
CA SER A 151 -3.90 -21.46 12.51
C SER A 151 -3.86 -20.56 11.26
N GLY A 152 -2.72 -20.56 10.55
CA GLY A 152 -2.29 -19.50 9.64
C GLY A 152 -3.18 -19.12 8.45
N ASN A 153 -2.74 -18.06 7.77
CA ASN A 153 -3.42 -17.38 6.67
C ASN A 153 -2.78 -17.67 5.30
N TYR A 154 -3.61 -17.63 4.25
CA TYR A 154 -3.17 -17.74 2.86
C TYR A 154 -2.77 -16.43 2.25
N GLU A 155 -3.31 -15.35 2.78
CA GLU A 155 -3.23 -14.04 2.16
C GLU A 155 -3.36 -12.98 3.25
N THR A 156 -2.79 -11.85 2.92
CA THR A 156 -2.98 -10.54 3.52
C THR A 156 -3.51 -9.66 2.40
N GLU A 157 -4.42 -8.75 2.71
CA GLU A 157 -4.76 -7.65 1.82
C GLU A 157 -4.96 -6.43 2.71
N TYR A 158 -4.65 -5.24 2.21
CA TYR A 158 -4.63 -4.01 3.03
C TYR A 158 -5.58 -2.93 2.52
N GLY A 159 -6.15 -2.19 3.47
CA GLY A 159 -7.12 -1.13 3.17
C GLY A 159 -7.48 -0.34 4.42
N ASP A 160 -8.09 0.83 4.26
CA ASP A 160 -8.68 1.58 5.37
C ASP A 160 -10.07 0.98 5.66
N LEU A 161 -10.15 -0.01 6.56
CA LEU A 161 -11.34 -0.84 6.76
C LEU A 161 -12.28 -0.29 7.83
N ASP A 162 -11.87 0.75 8.54
CA ASP A 162 -12.67 1.40 9.56
C ASP A 162 -12.80 2.93 9.42
N GLY A 163 -12.16 3.50 8.39
CA GLY A 163 -12.30 4.91 8.01
C GLY A 163 -11.48 5.87 8.87
N ASP A 164 -10.51 5.36 9.64
CA ASP A 164 -9.60 6.18 10.44
C ASP A 164 -8.36 6.66 9.66
N ARG A 165 -8.20 6.17 8.44
CA ARG A 165 -7.23 6.58 7.42
C ARG A 165 -5.82 6.02 7.58
N ASP A 166 -5.61 5.00 8.40
CA ASP A 166 -4.42 4.17 8.25
C ASP A 166 -4.72 2.93 7.39
N PHE A 167 -3.74 2.05 7.26
CA PHE A 167 -3.94 0.76 6.59
C PHE A 167 -4.13 -0.32 7.64
N ASP A 168 -5.31 -0.93 7.60
CA ASP A 168 -5.61 -2.18 8.25
C ASP A 168 -5.23 -3.35 7.34
N ALA A 169 -5.14 -4.56 7.91
CA ALA A 169 -4.88 -5.79 7.16
C ALA A 169 -6.00 -6.81 7.37
N TRP A 170 -6.48 -7.40 6.28
CA TRP A 170 -7.34 -8.58 6.30
C TRP A 170 -6.51 -9.84 6.11
N MET A 171 -6.41 -10.66 7.16
CA MET A 171 -5.71 -11.93 7.16
C MET A 171 -6.69 -13.06 6.83
N VAL A 172 -6.61 -13.60 5.61
CA VAL A 172 -7.52 -14.64 5.10
C VAL A 172 -7.10 -16.02 5.59
N ASN A 173 -7.92 -16.65 6.43
CA ASN A 173 -7.51 -17.84 7.19
C ASN A 173 -7.88 -19.17 6.50
N TRP A 174 -7.04 -20.19 6.72
CA TRP A 174 -7.21 -21.53 6.14
C TRP A 174 -8.00 -22.47 7.07
N ASN A 175 -8.66 -23.49 6.49
CA ASN A 175 -9.19 -24.69 7.17
C ASN A 175 -10.47 -24.53 8.02
N GLY A 176 -11.36 -23.60 7.67
CA GLY A 176 -12.56 -23.34 8.50
C GLY A 176 -12.20 -22.66 9.82
N ASN A 177 -11.16 -21.84 9.78
CA ASN A 177 -10.85 -20.84 10.80
C ASN A 177 -11.55 -19.54 10.41
N LEU A 178 -11.77 -18.67 11.40
CA LEU A 178 -12.33 -17.33 11.15
C LEU A 178 -11.26 -16.46 10.51
N ASP A 179 -11.65 -15.64 9.55
CA ASP A 179 -10.80 -14.57 9.04
C ASP A 179 -10.51 -13.54 10.14
N MET A 180 -9.46 -12.74 9.96
CA MET A 180 -9.10 -11.72 10.94
C MET A 180 -8.83 -10.39 10.26
N ILE A 181 -9.49 -9.33 10.73
CA ILE A 181 -9.03 -7.97 10.46
C ILE A 181 -8.10 -7.56 11.59
N LEU A 182 -6.96 -7.00 11.22
CA LEU A 182 -5.96 -6.40 12.08
C LEU A 182 -5.98 -4.90 11.84
N ARG A 183 -6.45 -4.13 12.84
CA ARG A 183 -6.48 -2.68 12.73
C ARG A 183 -5.21 -2.01 13.18
N ASN A 184 -4.76 -0.99 12.48
CA ASN A 184 -3.52 -0.27 12.79
C ASN A 184 -3.74 0.95 13.73
N ASP A 185 -4.67 0.82 14.69
CA ASP A 185 -5.14 1.93 15.53
C ASP A 185 -4.08 2.58 16.46
N ASP A 186 -2.94 1.93 16.70
CA ASP A 186 -1.92 2.35 17.67
C ASP A 186 -0.67 2.85 16.94
N ALA A 187 -0.74 4.08 16.43
CA ALA A 187 0.44 4.83 15.98
C ALA A 187 1.45 5.00 17.14
N VAL A 188 2.33 4.02 17.32
CA VAL A 188 3.56 4.17 18.08
C VAL A 188 4.49 5.05 17.25
N ALA A 189 5.13 6.03 17.88
CA ALA A 189 5.98 6.97 17.13
C ALA A 189 7.05 6.24 16.31
N GLY A 190 6.90 6.26 14.97
CA GLY A 190 7.78 5.58 14.01
C GLY A 190 7.64 4.05 14.06
N GLY A 191 6.43 3.53 14.13
CA GLY A 191 6.19 2.10 14.00
C GLY A 191 4.71 1.72 13.95
N VAL A 192 4.47 0.42 13.83
CA VAL A 192 3.15 -0.19 13.62
C VAL A 192 2.75 -1.01 14.84
N ALA A 193 1.47 -0.97 15.19
CA ALA A 193 0.87 -1.87 16.17
C ALA A 193 -0.57 -2.22 15.77
N PHE A 194 -0.79 -3.52 15.55
CA PHE A 194 -2.08 -4.06 15.17
C PHE A 194 -2.89 -4.55 16.37
N HIS A 195 -4.19 -4.27 16.32
CA HIS A 195 -5.20 -4.87 17.20
C HIS A 195 -6.11 -5.80 16.42
N GLU A 196 -6.40 -6.98 16.99
CA GLU A 196 -7.37 -7.90 16.39
C GLU A 196 -8.77 -7.28 16.47
N ALA A 197 -9.37 -7.08 15.30
CA ALA A 197 -10.69 -6.51 15.12
C ALA A 197 -11.59 -7.47 14.32
N THR A 198 -11.41 -8.79 14.45
CA THR A 198 -12.23 -9.83 13.76
C THR A 198 -13.74 -9.60 13.86
N THR A 199 -14.22 -8.91 14.89
CA THR A 199 -15.64 -8.52 15.00
C THR A 199 -16.12 -7.56 13.92
N LEU A 200 -15.23 -6.93 13.15
CA LEU A 200 -15.57 -6.16 11.96
C LEU A 200 -16.13 -7.06 10.86
N ILE A 201 -15.67 -8.30 10.76
CA ILE A 201 -16.23 -9.28 9.82
C ILE A 201 -17.56 -9.79 10.39
N LYS A 202 -18.69 -9.37 9.80
CA LYS A 202 -20.02 -9.82 10.23
C LYS A 202 -20.46 -11.03 9.40
N ASP A 203 -21.06 -12.00 10.08
CA ASP A 203 -21.61 -13.22 9.48
C ASP A 203 -20.59 -14.05 8.67
N ASP A 204 -19.33 -14.06 9.14
CA ASP A 204 -18.27 -14.92 8.61
C ASP A 204 -18.76 -16.39 8.51
N PRO A 205 -18.78 -16.96 7.30
CA PRO A 205 -19.26 -18.32 7.06
C PRO A 205 -18.30 -19.41 7.55
N ASN A 206 -17.10 -19.02 8.00
CA ASN A 206 -16.06 -19.86 8.60
C ASN A 206 -15.68 -20.99 7.63
N LYS A 207 -15.28 -20.63 6.40
CA LYS A 207 -14.97 -21.57 5.31
C LYS A 207 -13.46 -21.56 5.02
N ASN A 208 -13.12 -21.89 3.78
CA ASN A 208 -11.74 -22.00 3.35
C ASN A 208 -11.50 -20.95 2.28
N GLU A 209 -11.46 -19.71 2.72
CA GLU A 209 -11.12 -18.55 1.92
C GLU A 209 -9.62 -18.59 1.55
N HIS A 210 -9.29 -18.02 0.39
CA HIS A 210 -7.96 -18.14 -0.24
C HIS A 210 -7.45 -16.87 -0.91
N GLY A 211 -8.36 -15.96 -1.25
CA GLY A 211 -8.15 -14.74 -2.04
C GLY A 211 -9.11 -13.65 -1.55
N ALA A 212 -8.69 -12.40 -1.50
CA ALA A 212 -9.47 -11.25 -1.07
C ALA A 212 -9.01 -10.02 -1.84
N ASP A 213 -9.95 -9.18 -2.25
CA ASP A 213 -9.62 -7.91 -2.89
C ASP A 213 -10.71 -6.87 -2.62
N PHE A 214 -10.31 -5.60 -2.57
CA PHE A 214 -11.15 -4.48 -2.18
C PHE A 214 -11.69 -3.69 -3.38
N LEU A 215 -12.94 -3.27 -3.28
CA LEU A 215 -13.62 -2.45 -4.29
C LEU A 215 -14.73 -1.64 -3.63
N ASP A 216 -15.27 -0.62 -4.29
CA ASP A 216 -16.56 -0.03 -3.90
C ASP A 216 -17.63 -0.59 -4.83
N TYR A 217 -18.25 -1.70 -4.42
CA TYR A 217 -19.16 -2.42 -5.29
C TYR A 217 -20.49 -1.68 -5.47
N ASP A 218 -20.98 -0.96 -4.45
CA ASP A 218 -22.26 -0.24 -4.54
C ASP A 218 -22.17 1.28 -4.70
N GLY A 219 -20.96 1.81 -4.82
CA GLY A 219 -20.65 3.20 -5.16
C GLY A 219 -20.94 4.16 -4.01
N ASP A 220 -20.92 3.68 -2.77
CA ASP A 220 -21.25 4.48 -1.59
C ASP A 220 -20.03 5.16 -0.94
N GLY A 221 -18.83 4.86 -1.43
CA GLY A 221 -17.57 5.51 -1.09
C GLY A 221 -16.77 4.83 0.01
N ASP A 222 -17.15 3.63 0.43
CA ASP A 222 -16.33 2.79 1.29
C ASP A 222 -15.81 1.53 0.58
N LEU A 223 -14.83 0.88 1.21
CA LEU A 223 -14.28 -0.37 0.71
C LEU A 223 -15.21 -1.53 1.10
N ASP A 224 -15.75 -2.18 0.08
CA ASP A 224 -16.28 -3.53 0.09
C ASP A 224 -15.15 -4.54 -0.17
N ALA A 225 -15.40 -5.83 0.09
CA ALA A 225 -14.43 -6.90 -0.16
C ALA A 225 -15.05 -8.07 -0.92
N ALA A 226 -14.41 -8.47 -2.02
CA ALA A 226 -14.72 -9.71 -2.73
C ALA A 226 -13.79 -10.82 -2.23
N MET A 227 -14.32 -12.01 -1.96
CA MET A 227 -13.55 -13.12 -1.38
C MET A 227 -13.64 -14.39 -2.23
N ALA A 228 -12.49 -14.94 -2.58
CA ALA A 228 -12.34 -16.26 -3.20
C ALA A 228 -12.41 -17.38 -2.14
N ASN A 229 -13.31 -18.34 -2.39
CA ASN A 229 -13.49 -19.50 -1.52
C ASN A 229 -13.07 -20.79 -2.24
N PHE A 230 -12.17 -21.55 -1.61
CA PHE A 230 -11.68 -22.82 -2.14
C PHE A 230 -12.71 -23.95 -2.04
N SER A 231 -13.75 -23.79 -1.21
CA SER A 231 -14.84 -24.76 -1.16
C SER A 231 -16.19 -24.10 -0.94
N GLY A 232 -16.90 -23.83 -2.03
CA GLY A 232 -18.30 -23.42 -1.97
C GLY A 232 -18.58 -22.17 -2.77
N THR A 233 -19.21 -21.20 -2.10
CA THR A 233 -19.62 -19.93 -2.71
C THR A 233 -18.57 -18.88 -2.39
N ASN A 234 -18.20 -18.08 -3.38
CA ASN A 234 -17.42 -16.85 -3.17
C ASN A 234 -18.29 -15.79 -2.49
N TRP A 235 -17.67 -14.88 -1.75
CA TRP A 235 -18.40 -13.94 -0.91
C TRP A 235 -18.16 -12.50 -1.34
N LEU A 236 -19.12 -11.65 -1.02
CA LEU A 236 -19.00 -10.20 -1.14
C LEU A 236 -19.41 -9.63 0.22
N TYR A 237 -18.52 -8.85 0.80
CA TYR A 237 -18.70 -8.14 2.05
C TYR A 237 -18.91 -6.68 1.72
N GLN A 238 -19.95 -6.07 2.27
CA GLN A 238 -20.20 -4.66 2.08
C GLN A 238 -19.80 -3.84 3.29
N GLY A 239 -19.09 -2.74 3.06
CA GLY A 239 -18.89 -1.66 3.99
C GLY A 239 -20.20 -0.88 4.23
N ALA A 240 -20.15 0.00 5.23
CA ALA A 240 -21.20 1.00 5.41
C ALA A 240 -20.68 2.27 6.13
N LEU A 241 -19.37 2.52 6.12
CA LEU A 241 -18.69 3.64 6.75
C LEU A 241 -19.25 4.99 6.27
N ALA A 242 -19.48 5.14 4.96
CA ALA A 242 -19.98 6.37 4.35
C ALA A 242 -21.43 6.74 4.80
N GLN A 243 -22.17 5.76 5.31
CA GLN A 243 -23.55 5.93 5.77
C GLN A 243 -23.64 6.43 7.24
N GLY A 244 -22.50 6.76 7.85
CA GLY A 244 -22.40 7.28 9.22
C GLY A 244 -22.52 6.19 10.29
N PHE A 245 -22.17 4.97 9.93
CA PHE A 245 -22.15 3.83 10.83
C PHE A 245 -20.85 3.76 11.63
N ASP A 246 -20.93 3.18 12.83
CA ASP A 246 -19.79 2.99 13.72
C ASP A 246 -19.10 1.66 13.34
N PRO A 247 -17.88 1.67 12.79
CA PRO A 247 -17.19 0.48 12.31
C PRO A 247 -17.11 -0.60 13.40
N ILE A 248 -16.80 -0.20 14.63
CA ILE A 248 -16.65 -1.08 15.79
C ILE A 248 -17.95 -1.86 16.07
N THR A 249 -19.10 -1.23 15.84
CA THR A 249 -20.40 -1.89 16.05
C THR A 249 -20.99 -2.50 14.78
N GLN A 250 -20.58 -2.05 13.59
CA GLN A 250 -21.30 -2.32 12.34
C GLN A 250 -20.44 -3.04 11.28
N GLY A 251 -19.16 -2.75 11.09
CA GLY A 251 -18.23 -3.61 10.30
C GLY A 251 -18.62 -3.94 8.85
N LEU A 252 -17.85 -4.85 8.24
CA LEU A 252 -18.02 -5.40 6.89
C LEU A 252 -19.02 -6.57 6.91
N TYR A 253 -20.16 -6.40 6.24
CA TYR A 253 -21.24 -7.38 6.27
C TYR A 253 -21.13 -8.38 5.15
N HIS A 254 -20.92 -9.65 5.50
CA HIS A 254 -21.22 -10.73 4.59
C HIS A 254 -22.71 -10.70 4.24
N ARG A 255 -23.03 -10.44 2.98
CA ARG A 255 -24.41 -10.38 2.54
C ARG A 255 -25.07 -11.76 2.52
N THR A 256 -25.84 -12.06 3.57
CA THR A 256 -26.73 -13.23 3.60
C THR A 256 -28.16 -12.88 3.14
N GLY A 257 -28.30 -12.34 1.93
CA GLY A 257 -29.60 -12.05 1.31
C GLY A 257 -30.05 -10.58 1.34
N ILE A 258 -31.35 -10.35 1.11
CA ILE A 258 -31.94 -9.07 0.64
C ILE A 258 -31.85 -7.93 1.68
N ALA A 259 -31.28 -6.79 1.28
CA ALA A 259 -31.72 -5.47 1.73
C ALA A 259 -32.14 -4.61 0.50
N GLY A 260 -33.15 -3.75 0.65
CA GLY A 260 -33.47 -2.73 -0.36
C GLY A 260 -34.24 -3.14 -1.63
N GLY A 261 -34.55 -4.42 -1.85
CA GLY A 261 -35.34 -4.86 -3.02
C GLY A 261 -34.53 -5.21 -4.27
N GLN A 262 -33.22 -5.32 -4.15
CA GLN A 262 -32.39 -6.13 -5.06
C GLN A 262 -32.69 -7.62 -4.79
N SER A 263 -32.82 -8.43 -5.84
CA SER A 263 -33.30 -9.82 -5.74
C SER A 263 -32.37 -10.71 -4.87
N PRO A 264 -32.89 -11.68 -4.09
CA PRO A 264 -32.07 -12.62 -3.32
C PRO A 264 -31.30 -13.53 -4.28
N ALA A 265 -30.04 -13.24 -4.49
CA ALA A 265 -29.06 -14.19 -4.92
C ALA A 265 -27.82 -13.97 -4.04
N PRO A 266 -27.01 -15.00 -3.74
CA PRO A 266 -25.61 -14.72 -3.47
C PRO A 266 -25.10 -13.89 -4.65
N GLU A 267 -24.53 -12.72 -4.38
CA GLU A 267 -24.18 -11.77 -5.44
C GLU A 267 -23.18 -12.37 -6.42
N MET A 268 -22.30 -13.24 -5.93
CA MET A 268 -21.57 -14.19 -6.74
C MET A 268 -22.47 -15.40 -7.06
N PRO A 269 -22.89 -15.64 -8.33
CA PRO A 269 -23.69 -16.76 -8.76
C PRO A 269 -23.44 -18.08 -8.01
N THR A 270 -24.45 -18.58 -7.29
CA THR A 270 -24.48 -19.91 -6.66
C THR A 270 -24.39 -21.08 -7.64
N GLY A 271 -24.48 -20.79 -8.94
CA GLY A 271 -24.59 -21.77 -10.01
C GLY A 271 -23.25 -22.11 -10.63
N ASN A 272 -22.47 -22.98 -10.00
CA ASN A 272 -21.52 -23.83 -10.72
C ASN A 272 -21.61 -25.29 -10.23
N PRO A 273 -21.56 -26.31 -11.12
CA PRO A 273 -21.88 -27.67 -10.77
C PRO A 273 -20.70 -28.31 -10.02
N ALA A 274 -20.92 -28.56 -8.73
CA ALA A 274 -19.98 -29.15 -7.76
C ALA A 274 -18.81 -28.24 -7.36
N ALA A 275 -18.80 -27.85 -6.08
CA ALA A 275 -17.70 -27.26 -5.31
C ALA A 275 -16.67 -26.49 -6.16
N LEU A 276 -16.91 -25.21 -6.41
CA LEU A 276 -15.87 -24.31 -6.91
C LEU A 276 -14.72 -24.26 -5.92
N SER A 277 -13.51 -24.34 -6.46
CA SER A 277 -12.27 -24.06 -5.73
C SER A 277 -11.66 -22.79 -6.31
N THR A 278 -12.17 -21.65 -5.86
CA THR A 278 -11.62 -20.35 -6.23
C THR A 278 -10.34 -20.12 -5.44
N LEU A 279 -9.27 -19.75 -6.13
CA LEU A 279 -7.98 -19.47 -5.51
C LEU A 279 -7.76 -17.99 -5.28
N ASP A 280 -8.35 -17.15 -6.13
CA ASP A 280 -7.99 -15.75 -6.21
C ASP A 280 -9.13 -14.92 -6.85
N VAL A 281 -9.15 -13.63 -6.54
CA VAL A 281 -10.13 -12.64 -6.98
C VAL A 281 -9.45 -11.31 -7.26
N ASP A 282 -9.82 -10.68 -8.37
CA ASP A 282 -9.34 -9.35 -8.77
C ASP A 282 -10.54 -8.49 -9.17
N THR A 283 -10.40 -7.18 -9.03
CA THR A 283 -11.46 -6.20 -9.29
C THR A 283 -11.07 -5.14 -10.33
N GLY A 284 -12.08 -4.52 -10.94
CA GLY A 284 -11.88 -3.37 -11.82
C GLY A 284 -12.97 -3.24 -12.89
N ASP A 285 -13.24 -2.00 -13.32
CA ASP A 285 -14.20 -1.71 -14.38
C ASP A 285 -13.72 -2.22 -15.77
N ILE A 286 -14.00 -3.49 -16.07
CA ILE A 286 -13.54 -4.23 -17.25
C ILE A 286 -14.33 -3.87 -18.50
N ASP A 287 -15.60 -3.49 -18.36
CA ASP A 287 -16.46 -3.16 -19.50
C ASP A 287 -16.73 -1.66 -19.74
N ASN A 288 -16.10 -0.82 -18.90
CA ASN A 288 -16.08 0.64 -18.96
C ASN A 288 -17.46 1.27 -18.80
N ASP A 289 -18.26 0.74 -17.88
CA ASP A 289 -19.57 1.29 -17.52
C ASP A 289 -19.61 2.03 -16.17
N GLY A 290 -18.49 2.04 -15.45
CA GLY A 290 -18.21 2.96 -14.36
C GLY A 290 -18.34 2.37 -12.95
N ASP A 291 -18.61 1.08 -12.82
CA ASP A 291 -18.48 0.31 -11.58
C ASP A 291 -17.48 -0.85 -11.75
N ASP A 292 -16.88 -1.30 -10.65
CA ASP A 292 -15.88 -2.37 -10.71
C ASP A 292 -16.54 -3.74 -10.89
N ASP A 293 -16.02 -4.51 -11.86
CA ASP A 293 -16.34 -5.91 -12.07
C ASP A 293 -15.44 -6.80 -11.20
N ILE A 294 -15.81 -8.06 -11.00
CA ILE A 294 -15.05 -9.04 -10.22
C ILE A 294 -14.64 -10.22 -11.10
N LEU A 295 -13.34 -10.49 -11.24
CA LEU A 295 -12.79 -11.65 -11.92
C LEU A 295 -12.35 -12.69 -10.89
N VAL A 296 -12.67 -13.96 -11.10
CA VAL A 296 -12.21 -15.05 -10.22
C VAL A 296 -11.44 -16.13 -10.97
N ALA A 297 -10.37 -16.61 -10.35
CA ALA A 297 -9.56 -17.73 -10.84
C ALA A 297 -9.91 -19.03 -10.11
N ASN A 298 -10.28 -20.07 -10.86
CA ASN A 298 -10.70 -21.36 -10.30
C ASN A 298 -9.70 -22.49 -10.57
N ASP A 299 -9.44 -23.30 -9.55
CA ASP A 299 -8.64 -24.53 -9.61
C ASP A 299 -9.46 -25.73 -10.12
N GLY A 300 -8.85 -26.92 -10.14
CA GLY A 300 -9.54 -28.18 -10.43
C GLY A 300 -9.94 -28.31 -11.89
N ASN A 301 -9.30 -27.57 -12.80
CA ASN A 301 -9.66 -27.47 -14.21
C ASN A 301 -11.11 -26.96 -14.40
N GLN A 302 -11.56 -26.09 -13.49
CA GLN A 302 -12.81 -25.36 -13.58
C GLN A 302 -12.61 -24.09 -14.43
N GLN A 303 -13.70 -23.46 -14.86
CA GLN A 303 -13.64 -22.22 -15.64
C GLN A 303 -13.44 -21.03 -14.71
N ASN A 304 -12.65 -20.04 -15.13
CA ASN A 304 -12.64 -18.72 -14.50
C ASN A 304 -13.96 -17.99 -14.84
N TYR A 305 -14.40 -17.11 -13.95
CA TYR A 305 -15.63 -16.32 -14.16
C TYR A 305 -15.34 -14.85 -14.02
N LEU A 306 -15.91 -14.06 -14.93
CA LEU A 306 -16.06 -12.63 -14.78
C LEU A 306 -17.50 -12.36 -14.32
N TYR A 307 -17.65 -11.80 -13.13
CA TYR A 307 -18.89 -11.27 -12.61
C TYR A 307 -18.94 -9.80 -12.93
N ARG A 308 -19.95 -9.42 -13.69
CA ARG A 308 -20.14 -8.02 -14.03
C ARG A 308 -20.97 -7.35 -12.98
N ASN A 309 -20.50 -6.21 -12.50
CA ASN A 309 -21.39 -5.33 -11.79
C ASN A 309 -22.37 -4.72 -12.80
N VAL A 310 -23.61 -4.57 -12.37
CA VAL A 310 -24.72 -4.12 -13.24
C VAL A 310 -25.56 -3.06 -12.56
N LEU A 311 -25.05 -2.53 -11.44
CA LEU A 311 -25.67 -1.41 -10.75
C LEU A 311 -25.57 -0.15 -11.63
N GLY A 312 -24.49 -0.03 -12.41
CA GLY A 312 -24.21 1.11 -13.28
C GLY A 312 -24.10 2.40 -12.48
N ILE A 313 -23.58 2.30 -11.25
CA ILE A 313 -23.37 3.43 -10.36
C ILE A 313 -21.98 3.95 -10.65
N GLN A 314 -21.91 5.16 -11.21
CA GLN A 314 -20.63 5.81 -11.44
C GLN A 314 -20.07 6.31 -10.12
N ASP A 315 -18.80 6.03 -9.88
CA ASP A 315 -18.06 6.59 -8.75
C ASP A 315 -18.18 8.13 -8.72
N ALA A 316 -18.54 8.65 -7.55
CA ALA A 316 -18.72 10.08 -7.27
C ALA A 316 -17.77 10.59 -6.17
N HIS A 317 -16.89 9.73 -5.67
CA HIS A 317 -15.94 10.05 -4.62
C HIS A 317 -14.63 10.48 -5.26
N ALA A 318 -14.04 11.53 -4.71
CA ALA A 318 -12.75 12.01 -5.18
C ALA A 318 -11.65 11.42 -4.30
N PRO A 319 -10.47 11.10 -4.88
CA PRO A 319 -9.31 10.70 -4.11
C PRO A 319 -9.03 11.69 -2.97
N THR A 320 -8.73 11.17 -1.79
CA THR A 320 -8.41 11.96 -0.61
C THR A 320 -6.92 11.86 -0.27
N PHE A 321 -6.32 12.98 0.12
CA PHE A 321 -4.91 13.01 0.53
C PHE A 321 -4.79 12.83 2.04
N LEU A 322 -4.01 11.85 2.46
CA LEU A 322 -3.70 11.63 3.87
C LEU A 322 -2.48 12.43 4.29
N ALA A 323 -1.42 12.30 3.51
CA ALA A 323 -0.16 12.97 3.75
C ALA A 323 0.45 13.38 2.41
N VAL A 324 1.12 14.53 2.43
CA VAL A 324 2.00 14.99 1.36
C VAL A 324 3.28 15.46 2.01
N THR A 325 4.44 15.12 1.44
CA THR A 325 5.73 15.52 1.98
C THR A 325 5.77 17.02 2.23
N GLN A 326 6.05 17.43 3.47
CA GLN A 326 6.40 18.81 3.81
C GLN A 326 7.90 19.00 3.60
N GLN A 327 8.28 19.53 2.43
CA GLN A 327 9.66 19.79 2.08
C GLN A 327 10.23 20.86 3.03
N ALA A 328 11.40 20.58 3.60
CA ALA A 328 12.16 21.57 4.36
C ALA A 328 12.91 22.52 3.41
N ASP A 329 13.23 23.72 3.90
CA ASP A 329 14.03 24.69 3.15
C ASP A 329 15.36 24.09 2.68
N LEU A 330 15.71 24.37 1.42
CA LEU A 330 16.95 23.93 0.81
C LEU A 330 17.96 25.08 0.77
N ALA A 331 19.15 24.86 1.36
CA ALA A 331 20.21 25.87 1.39
C ALA A 331 20.71 26.28 -0.01
N VAL A 332 20.56 25.39 -1.00
CA VAL A 332 20.87 25.60 -2.41
C VAL A 332 19.76 25.01 -3.26
N ALA A 333 19.64 25.44 -4.52
CA ALA A 333 18.77 24.79 -5.48
C ALA A 333 19.19 23.32 -5.66
N ALA A 334 18.29 22.40 -5.33
CA ALA A 334 18.43 20.97 -5.55
C ALA A 334 17.06 20.39 -5.91
N PRO A 335 16.98 19.23 -6.60
CA PRO A 335 15.72 18.54 -6.79
C PRO A 335 15.08 18.23 -5.42
N ALA A 336 13.77 18.43 -5.32
CA ALA A 336 12.98 18.08 -4.15
C ALA A 336 12.01 16.95 -4.52
N VAL A 337 12.12 15.83 -3.81
CA VAL A 337 11.21 14.69 -3.94
C VAL A 337 9.99 14.96 -3.07
N ILE A 338 8.80 14.83 -3.65
CA ILE A 338 7.52 15.01 -2.99
C ILE A 338 6.74 13.71 -3.11
N HIS A 339 6.38 13.13 -1.98
CA HIS A 339 5.45 12.00 -1.88
C HIS A 339 4.04 12.49 -1.57
N ALA A 340 3.06 11.69 -1.98
CA ALA A 340 1.68 11.83 -1.60
C ALA A 340 1.08 10.44 -1.33
N ALA A 341 0.57 10.26 -0.12
CA ALA A 341 -0.25 9.12 0.26
C ALA A 341 -1.72 9.48 0.06
N LEU A 342 -2.44 8.66 -0.68
CA LEU A 342 -3.83 8.90 -1.03
C LEU A 342 -4.70 7.68 -0.72
N ARG A 343 -6.00 7.94 -0.57
CA ARG A 343 -7.05 6.94 -0.41
C ARG A 343 -8.15 7.20 -1.42
N ASP A 344 -8.71 6.13 -1.91
CA ASP A 344 -9.91 6.12 -2.72
C ASP A 344 -10.68 4.83 -2.43
N ASN A 345 -11.87 4.71 -2.99
CA ASN A 345 -12.81 3.62 -2.81
C ASN A 345 -12.55 2.45 -3.80
N HIS A 346 -11.28 2.15 -4.07
CA HIS A 346 -10.86 1.11 -5.02
C HIS A 346 -9.63 0.35 -4.52
N ALA A 347 -9.35 -0.83 -5.07
CA ALA A 347 -8.09 -1.54 -4.86
C ALA A 347 -6.88 -0.65 -5.17
N TRP A 348 -5.78 -0.87 -4.46
CA TRP A 348 -4.57 -0.05 -4.56
C TRP A 348 -4.00 0.00 -5.99
N TYR A 349 -4.09 -1.08 -6.74
CA TYR A 349 -3.54 -1.19 -8.10
C TYR A 349 -4.41 -0.47 -9.15
N VAL A 350 -5.71 -0.28 -8.87
CA VAL A 350 -6.59 0.60 -9.66
C VAL A 350 -6.19 2.06 -9.40
N ILE A 351 -6.05 2.40 -8.12
CA ILE A 351 -5.64 3.72 -7.65
C ILE A 351 -4.28 4.12 -8.22
N ALA A 352 -3.33 3.18 -8.33
CA ALA A 352 -2.00 3.38 -8.93
C ALA A 352 -2.04 3.91 -10.39
N ARG A 353 -3.20 3.88 -11.04
CA ARG A 353 -3.42 4.37 -12.41
C ARG A 353 -4.12 5.73 -12.50
N HIS A 354 -4.49 6.33 -11.36
CA HIS A 354 -5.09 7.67 -11.33
C HIS A 354 -4.14 8.73 -11.90
N ASP A 355 -4.70 9.82 -12.44
CA ASP A 355 -3.94 10.95 -12.98
C ASP A 355 -3.47 11.86 -11.84
N THR A 356 -2.37 11.47 -11.19
CA THR A 356 -1.76 12.22 -10.09
C THR A 356 -0.69 13.18 -10.58
N ARG A 357 -0.76 14.42 -10.11
CA ARG A 357 0.04 15.54 -10.60
C ARG A 357 0.56 16.42 -9.47
N LEU A 358 1.85 16.71 -9.51
CA LEU A 358 2.49 17.71 -8.67
C LEU A 358 2.44 19.07 -9.37
N VAL A 359 1.71 20.01 -8.78
CA VAL A 359 1.58 21.39 -9.27
C VAL A 359 2.39 22.31 -8.38
N TRP A 360 3.29 23.11 -8.96
CA TRP A 360 4.16 24.01 -8.22
C TRP A 360 4.42 25.32 -8.93
N SER A 361 4.80 26.36 -8.18
CA SER A 361 5.19 27.66 -8.72
C SER A 361 6.37 28.23 -7.94
N VAL A 362 7.07 29.20 -8.53
CA VAL A 362 8.19 29.92 -7.89
C VAL A 362 7.83 31.39 -7.76
N ASP A 363 7.97 31.93 -6.56
CA ASP A 363 7.73 33.34 -6.21
C ASP A 363 6.34 33.84 -6.66
N GLY A 364 5.31 32.99 -6.55
CA GLY A 364 3.94 33.28 -7.02
C GLY A 364 3.82 33.42 -8.54
N GLY A 365 4.77 32.85 -9.28
CA GLY A 365 4.79 32.82 -10.74
C GLY A 365 3.75 31.88 -11.35
N LEU A 366 3.94 31.53 -12.63
CA LEU A 366 3.06 30.58 -13.32
C LEU A 366 3.24 29.18 -12.74
N GLU A 367 2.11 28.47 -12.56
CA GLU A 367 2.12 27.07 -12.17
C GLU A 367 2.76 26.19 -13.26
N THR A 368 3.57 25.25 -12.80
CA THR A 368 4.14 24.15 -13.56
C THR A 368 3.57 22.86 -13.00
N THR A 369 3.26 21.92 -13.89
CA THR A 369 2.69 20.62 -13.53
C THR A 369 3.61 19.51 -14.02
N VAL A 370 3.87 18.53 -13.16
CA VAL A 370 4.56 17.29 -13.52
C VAL A 370 3.70 16.10 -13.09
N ALA A 371 3.70 15.04 -13.89
CA ALA A 371 3.06 13.80 -13.49
C ALA A 371 3.81 13.19 -12.31
N MET A 372 3.06 12.63 -11.36
CA MET A 372 3.60 11.75 -10.32
C MET A 372 3.42 10.31 -10.76
N PHE A 373 4.32 9.43 -10.34
CA PHE A 373 4.21 7.99 -10.60
C PHE A 373 3.87 7.27 -9.29
N SER A 374 3.16 6.15 -9.38
CA SER A 374 2.86 5.34 -8.20
C SER A 374 4.09 4.57 -7.75
N GLN A 375 4.30 4.50 -6.43
CA GLN A 375 5.35 3.76 -5.76
C GLN A 375 4.88 2.39 -5.25
N GLY A 376 3.64 1.97 -5.55
CA GLY A 376 2.96 0.90 -4.80
C GLY A 376 2.30 1.45 -3.53
N GLY A 377 1.50 0.64 -2.82
CA GLY A 377 0.98 1.03 -1.51
C GLY A 377 0.05 2.26 -1.46
N GLN A 378 -0.62 2.60 -2.58
CA GLN A 378 -1.37 3.87 -2.75
C GLN A 378 -0.52 5.14 -2.51
N GLN A 379 0.78 5.07 -2.82
CA GLN A 379 1.70 6.20 -2.75
C GLN A 379 2.15 6.68 -4.11
N PHE A 380 2.45 7.97 -4.20
CA PHE A 380 2.88 8.63 -5.43
C PHE A 380 4.07 9.53 -5.20
N ARG A 381 4.97 9.57 -6.18
CA ARG A 381 6.18 10.40 -6.17
C ARG A 381 6.26 11.37 -7.34
N GLY A 382 6.64 12.59 -7.02
CA GLY A 382 6.97 13.64 -7.98
C GLY A 382 8.25 14.36 -7.60
N VAL A 383 8.93 14.93 -8.60
CA VAL A 383 10.17 15.68 -8.37
C VAL A 383 10.00 17.11 -8.87
N ILE A 384 10.18 18.07 -7.95
CA ILE A 384 10.39 19.47 -8.33
C ILE A 384 11.86 19.60 -8.73
N PRO A 385 12.19 20.05 -9.96
CA PRO A 385 13.58 20.19 -10.38
C PRO A 385 14.30 21.27 -9.54
N ALA A 386 15.63 21.30 -9.61
CA ALA A 386 16.42 22.30 -8.90
C ALA A 386 16.06 23.75 -9.32
N VAL A 387 15.29 24.43 -8.47
CA VAL A 387 14.86 25.82 -8.63
C VAL A 387 15.28 26.68 -7.43
N THR A 388 15.20 27.99 -7.55
CA THR A 388 15.55 28.96 -6.50
C THR A 388 14.39 29.93 -6.31
N GLY A 389 14.06 30.23 -5.06
CA GLY A 389 12.97 31.14 -4.70
C GLY A 389 12.09 30.57 -3.59
N LEU A 390 10.93 31.19 -3.40
CA LEU A 390 9.84 30.61 -2.62
C LEU A 390 9.04 29.67 -3.51
N ILE A 391 8.92 28.40 -3.12
CA ILE A 391 8.20 27.38 -3.89
C ILE A 391 6.91 27.06 -3.16
N ASP A 392 5.79 27.29 -3.84
CA ASP A 392 4.48 26.80 -3.42
C ASP A 392 4.14 25.57 -4.25
N TYR A 393 3.67 24.49 -3.63
CA TYR A 393 3.30 23.26 -4.31
C TYR A 393 2.08 22.57 -3.68
N ARG A 394 1.40 21.76 -4.48
CA ARG A 394 0.28 20.89 -4.09
C ARG A 394 0.23 19.68 -5.01
N VAL A 395 -0.54 18.68 -4.62
CA VAL A 395 -0.83 17.50 -5.44
C VAL A 395 -2.31 17.50 -5.81
N GLU A 396 -2.59 17.18 -7.07
CA GLU A 396 -3.92 16.98 -7.62
C GLU A 396 -4.01 15.54 -8.12
N CYS A 397 -5.11 14.84 -7.83
CA CYS A 397 -5.34 13.48 -8.31
C CYS A 397 -6.75 13.38 -8.89
N THR A 398 -6.85 12.89 -10.13
CA THR A 398 -8.12 12.65 -10.82
C THR A 398 -8.28 11.15 -11.08
N ASP A 399 -9.34 10.56 -10.55
CA ASP A 399 -9.70 9.16 -10.79
C ASP A 399 -10.29 8.93 -12.21
N ARG A 400 -10.66 7.69 -12.50
CA ARG A 400 -11.24 7.27 -13.79
C ARG A 400 -12.64 7.86 -14.04
N ALA A 401 -13.42 8.07 -13.00
CA ALA A 401 -14.75 8.68 -13.09
C ALA A 401 -14.69 10.21 -13.33
N GLY A 402 -13.51 10.80 -13.12
CA GLY A 402 -13.23 12.22 -13.32
C GLY A 402 -13.47 13.06 -12.06
N ASN A 403 -13.60 12.45 -10.88
CA ASN A 403 -13.60 13.19 -9.63
C ASN A 403 -12.15 13.64 -9.34
N THR A 404 -11.95 14.71 -8.57
CA THR A 404 -10.60 15.28 -8.39
C THR A 404 -10.38 15.73 -6.96
N GLY A 405 -9.41 15.06 -6.32
CA GLY A 405 -8.84 15.46 -5.06
C GLY A 405 -7.76 16.51 -5.23
N VAL A 406 -7.65 17.43 -4.28
CA VAL A 406 -6.56 18.41 -4.22
C VAL A 406 -6.02 18.49 -2.79
N SER A 407 -4.71 18.34 -2.63
CA SER A 407 -4.05 18.44 -1.33
C SER A 407 -4.06 19.89 -0.80
N GLY A 408 -3.62 20.06 0.45
CA GLY A 408 -3.20 21.38 0.92
C GLY A 408 -2.07 21.98 0.06
N THR A 409 -1.88 23.30 0.15
CA THR A 409 -0.70 23.97 -0.42
C THR A 409 0.41 23.99 0.62
N PHE A 410 1.59 23.56 0.20
CA PHE A 410 2.81 23.49 0.97
C PHE A 410 3.83 24.48 0.40
N THR A 411 4.75 24.93 1.24
CA THR A 411 5.75 25.92 0.85
C THR A 411 7.12 25.57 1.42
N TYR A 412 8.17 25.80 0.63
CA TYR A 412 9.55 25.81 1.09
C TYR A 412 10.37 26.86 0.33
N VAL A 413 11.53 27.24 0.86
CA VAL A 413 12.46 28.16 0.20
C VAL A 413 13.68 27.38 -0.29
N ALA A 414 14.03 27.55 -1.55
CA ALA A 414 15.26 26.99 -2.12
C ALA A 414 16.27 28.10 -2.45
N GLY A 415 17.52 27.92 -2.02
CA GLY A 415 18.61 28.86 -2.29
C GLY A 415 18.58 30.13 -1.45
N ALA A 416 17.84 30.14 -0.34
CA ALA A 416 18.05 31.12 0.73
C ALA A 416 19.12 30.58 1.69
N PRO A 417 20.14 31.38 2.06
CA PRO A 417 21.04 30.98 3.14
C PRO A 417 20.20 30.74 4.39
N SER A 418 20.34 29.56 5.01
CA SER A 418 19.67 29.30 6.29
C SER A 418 20.00 30.44 7.24
N PRO A 419 19.01 31.03 7.94
CA PRO A 419 19.26 32.12 8.88
C PRO A 419 20.23 31.74 10.01
N TRP A 420 20.58 30.44 10.12
CA TRP A 420 21.49 29.85 11.10
C TRP A 420 22.86 29.46 10.52
N THR A 421 23.12 29.62 9.22
CA THR A 421 24.39 29.19 8.58
C THR A 421 25.60 30.07 8.89
N ASP A 422 25.42 31.17 9.63
CA ASP A 422 26.51 32.05 10.08
C ASP A 422 26.49 32.33 11.59
N LEU A 423 26.26 31.31 12.41
CA LEU A 423 26.51 31.41 13.86
C LEU A 423 28.02 31.38 14.22
N GLY A 424 28.90 31.32 13.20
CA GLY A 424 30.34 31.21 13.37
C GLY A 424 30.79 29.87 13.96
N PHE A 425 32.07 29.51 13.75
CA PHE A 425 32.69 28.42 14.51
C PHE A 425 32.97 28.91 15.93
N ALA A 426 32.55 28.15 16.95
CA ALA A 426 33.07 28.36 18.29
C ALA A 426 34.59 28.08 18.27
N LEU A 427 35.40 29.10 18.61
CA LEU A 427 36.84 28.93 18.80
C LEU A 427 37.07 27.95 19.96
N SER A 428 38.04 27.04 19.84
CA SER A 428 38.40 26.15 20.96
C SER A 428 38.98 26.99 22.12
N GLY A 429 38.18 27.23 23.16
CA GLY A 429 38.63 27.96 24.35
C GLY A 429 37.55 28.07 25.42
N ALA A 430 37.87 27.59 26.63
CA ALA A 430 37.12 27.61 27.90
C ALA A 430 35.63 27.23 27.82
N GLY A 431 35.28 26.05 28.36
CA GLY A 431 33.90 25.58 28.44
C GLY A 431 32.98 26.58 29.14
N GLY A 432 32.13 27.23 28.35
CA GLY A 432 30.93 27.92 28.80
C GLY A 432 29.71 27.10 28.37
N ALA A 433 28.69 27.02 29.22
CA ALA A 433 27.39 26.53 28.79
C ALA A 433 26.75 27.66 27.95
N PRO A 434 26.37 27.43 26.68
CA PRO A 434 25.63 28.42 25.92
C PRO A 434 24.34 28.75 26.68
N VAL A 435 24.09 30.03 26.94
CA VAL A 435 22.85 30.47 27.58
C VAL A 435 21.90 30.90 26.49
N LEU A 436 20.82 30.14 26.34
CA LEU A 436 19.68 30.57 25.55
C LEU A 436 18.82 31.49 26.42
N SER A 437 18.73 32.76 26.03
CA SER A 437 17.85 33.72 26.71
C SER A 437 16.91 34.36 25.70
N GLY A 438 15.72 34.75 26.16
CA GLY A 438 14.75 35.40 25.31
C GLY A 438 13.88 36.34 26.13
N THR A 439 13.31 37.34 25.47
CA THR A 439 12.30 38.22 26.07
C THR A 439 11.00 38.09 25.29
N GLY A 440 9.88 37.94 26.01
CA GLY A 440 8.55 37.80 25.42
C GLY A 440 7.68 36.85 26.22
N THR A 441 6.35 36.97 26.06
CA THR A 441 5.39 36.02 26.62
C THR A 441 5.19 34.90 25.61
N LEU A 442 5.40 33.64 26.00
CA LEU A 442 5.14 32.47 25.15
C LEU A 442 3.62 32.27 25.01
N VAL A 443 3.03 32.98 24.06
CA VAL A 443 1.63 32.83 23.63
C VAL A 443 1.65 32.52 22.14
N GLY A 444 0.89 31.50 21.72
CA GLY A 444 0.78 31.11 20.31
C GLY A 444 0.51 32.33 19.41
N GLY A 445 1.31 32.48 18.34
CA GLY A 445 1.17 33.56 17.36
C GLY A 445 1.82 34.89 17.71
N SER A 446 2.56 35.01 18.83
CA SER A 446 3.30 36.24 19.17
C SER A 446 4.76 36.18 18.71
N PRO A 447 5.32 37.25 18.11
CA PRO A 447 6.74 37.32 17.80
C PRO A 447 7.58 37.39 19.08
N GLY A 448 8.55 36.47 19.21
CA GLY A 448 9.56 36.46 20.26
C GLY A 448 10.96 36.64 19.66
N SER A 449 11.91 37.10 20.48
CA SER A 449 13.34 37.11 20.11
C SER A 449 14.12 36.15 21.00
N LEU A 450 14.94 35.32 20.37
CA LEU A 450 15.87 34.41 21.02
C LEU A 450 17.27 34.99 20.83
N ASP A 451 18.00 35.15 21.93
CA ASP A 451 19.35 35.72 21.94
C ASP A 451 20.34 34.65 22.44
N LEU A 452 21.33 34.36 21.61
CA LEU A 452 22.43 33.45 21.92
C LEU A 452 23.60 34.28 22.45
N ALA A 453 23.70 34.38 23.77
CA ALA A 453 24.83 35.06 24.40
C ALA A 453 25.92 34.05 24.80
N GLY A 454 27.16 34.34 24.42
CA GLY A 454 28.33 33.78 25.10
C GLY A 454 28.45 34.40 26.49
N ALA A 455 28.78 33.60 27.51
CA ALA A 455 29.08 34.11 28.84
C ALA A 455 30.34 34.98 28.87
#